data_AF-A0A953QAF9-F1
#
_entry.id   AF-A0A953QAF9-F1
#
_cell.length_a   1.000
_cell.length_b   1.000
_cell.length_c   1.000
_cell.angle_alpha   90.00
_cell.angle_beta   90.00
_cell.angle_gamma   90.00
#
_symmetry.space_group_name_H-M   'P 1'
#
loop_
_entity.id
_entity.type
_entity.pdbx_description
1 polymer ?
#
loop_
_entity_poly.entity_id
_entity_poly.type
_entity_poly.pdbx_seq_one_letter_code
_entity_poly.pdbx_strand_id
1 'polypeptide(L)'
;MLRKAALLPAVLILSSCSVKKYAINQLGDALAGTGTSFAADDDPELIRAAVPFSLKLVESLLLESPRHEGLLLAASRGFTQFAYAFVQEDADELQDTDRVRSAQMRARAAKLYIRARNYGLRGLEVRHKDFIARLKANPKEAVKELKKPEVELMYWTTLSWAAALSASHDFAMLPEIPRFEALADRVLELDDTYDEGAIHGFLITYEMSRLNPKPDRVALAKAHFDRNIALANGHQAAPFVTYAENVLVFQKDKAGFQQMLQQALKIDVNPWPEHRQLNLFMQRRARWLLSRTDKLFPAPKS
;
A
#
# COMPACT_ATOMS: atom_id res chain seq x y z
N MET A 1 -46.35 -58.25 26.01
CA MET A 1 -44.89 -58.37 25.77
C MET A 1 -44.58 -57.92 24.35
N LEU A 2 -43.37 -57.39 24.14
CA LEU A 2 -42.74 -56.90 22.89
C LEU A 2 -42.94 -55.43 22.50
N ARG A 3 -41.96 -54.65 22.99
CA ARG A 3 -41.41 -53.41 22.45
C ARG A 3 -41.08 -53.55 20.95
N LYS A 4 -41.43 -52.55 20.13
CA LYS A 4 -40.72 -52.27 18.88
C LYS A 4 -40.02 -50.92 19.04
N ALA A 5 -38.70 -50.99 19.15
CA ALA A 5 -37.82 -49.84 19.26
C ALA A 5 -37.85 -49.04 17.95
N ALA A 6 -38.12 -47.74 18.05
CA ALA A 6 -37.92 -46.80 16.96
C ALA A 6 -36.42 -46.58 16.78
N LEU A 7 -35.89 -46.94 15.61
CA LEU A 7 -34.61 -46.45 15.12
C LEU A 7 -34.74 -44.93 14.90
N LEU A 8 -33.96 -44.13 15.63
CA LEU A 8 -33.66 -42.75 15.24
C LEU A 8 -32.32 -42.75 14.49
N PRO A 9 -32.22 -42.20 13.27
CA PRO A 9 -30.93 -42.00 12.63
C PRO A 9 -30.25 -40.79 13.29
N ALA A 10 -29.22 -41.05 14.10
CA ALA A 10 -28.29 -40.05 14.59
C ALA A 10 -27.28 -39.72 13.48
N VAL A 11 -27.65 -38.83 12.56
CA VAL A 11 -26.73 -38.24 11.58
C VAL A 11 -27.13 -36.78 11.39
N LEU A 12 -26.31 -35.83 11.87
CA LEU A 12 -26.16 -34.43 11.40
C LEU A 12 -25.36 -33.55 12.40
N ILE A 13 -24.09 -33.88 12.71
CA ILE A 13 -23.21 -32.96 13.48
C ILE A 13 -21.87 -32.69 12.77
N LEU A 14 -21.82 -32.72 11.43
CA LEU A 14 -20.57 -32.45 10.67
C LEU A 14 -20.59 -31.17 9.81
N SER A 15 -21.61 -30.31 9.92
CA SER A 15 -21.79 -29.15 9.02
C SER A 15 -21.49 -27.77 9.63
N SER A 16 -21.34 -27.67 10.96
CA SER A 16 -21.29 -26.36 11.66
C SER A 16 -20.06 -25.52 11.32
N CYS A 17 -18.87 -26.13 11.20
CA CYS A 17 -17.64 -25.41 10.83
C CYS A 17 -17.67 -24.89 9.38
N SER A 18 -18.33 -25.60 8.46
CA SER A 18 -18.43 -25.19 7.05
C SER A 18 -19.38 -24.01 6.86
N VAL A 19 -20.50 -23.98 7.59
CA VAL A 19 -21.46 -22.87 7.53
C VAL A 19 -20.89 -21.61 8.17
N LYS A 20 -20.22 -21.73 9.33
CA LYS A 20 -19.51 -20.60 9.97
C LYS A 20 -18.44 -20.03 9.06
N LYS A 21 -17.61 -20.89 8.45
CA LYS A 21 -16.54 -20.47 7.54
C LYS A 21 -17.09 -19.82 6.26
N TYR A 22 -18.16 -20.38 5.69
CA TYR A 22 -18.83 -19.78 4.52
C TYR A 22 -19.43 -18.40 4.84
N ALA A 23 -20.11 -18.25 5.98
CA ALA A 23 -20.67 -16.96 6.40
C ALA A 23 -19.57 -15.92 6.69
N ILE A 24 -18.46 -16.33 7.31
CA ILE A 24 -17.29 -15.47 7.52
C ILE A 24 -16.64 -15.09 6.20
N ASN A 25 -16.62 -15.98 5.21
CA ASN A 25 -16.11 -15.65 3.89
C ASN A 25 -17.01 -14.65 3.17
N GLN A 26 -18.33 -14.84 3.20
CA GLN A 26 -19.28 -13.87 2.61
C GLN A 26 -19.17 -12.49 3.28
N LEU A 27 -19.05 -12.46 4.61
CA LEU A 27 -18.80 -11.21 5.34
C LEU A 27 -17.43 -10.61 5.00
N GLY A 28 -16.42 -11.46 4.82
CA GLY A 28 -15.07 -11.04 4.45
C GLY A 28 -14.99 -10.45 3.04
N ASP A 29 -15.69 -11.05 2.08
CA ASP A 29 -15.84 -10.55 0.72
C ASP A 29 -16.58 -9.19 0.71
N ALA A 30 -17.67 -9.07 1.48
CA ALA A 30 -18.41 -7.82 1.61
C ALA A 30 -17.54 -6.71 2.24
N LEU A 31 -16.81 -7.01 3.31
CA LEU A 31 -15.92 -6.05 3.98
C LEU A 31 -14.71 -5.69 3.12
N ALA A 32 -14.11 -6.64 2.40
CA ALA A 32 -13.05 -6.35 1.43
C ALA A 32 -13.54 -5.40 0.32
N GLY A 33 -14.82 -5.47 -0.04
CA GLY A 33 -15.50 -4.56 -0.98
C GLY A 33 -15.82 -3.16 -0.42
N THR A 34 -15.85 -2.95 0.90
CA THR A 34 -16.19 -1.64 1.51
C THR A 34 -15.15 -0.53 1.29
N GLY A 35 -14.00 -0.85 0.68
CA GLY A 35 -12.94 0.13 0.40
C GLY A 35 -13.42 1.36 -0.38
N THR A 36 -14.45 1.21 -1.23
CA THR A 36 -15.06 2.32 -1.99
C THR A 36 -15.78 3.32 -1.10
N SER A 37 -16.43 2.89 -0.02
CA SER A 37 -17.11 3.79 0.92
C SER A 37 -16.13 4.63 1.72
N PHE A 38 -14.97 4.07 2.10
CA PHE A 38 -13.92 4.83 2.76
C PHE A 38 -13.24 5.79 1.78
N ALA A 39 -12.92 5.32 0.58
CA ALA A 39 -12.23 6.13 -0.44
C ALA A 39 -13.04 7.35 -0.90
N ALA A 40 -14.37 7.20 -0.95
CA ALA A 40 -15.33 8.25 -1.34
C ALA A 40 -15.66 9.26 -0.25
N ASP A 41 -15.26 9.05 1.00
CA ASP A 41 -15.53 10.00 2.08
C ASP A 41 -14.74 11.30 1.87
N ASP A 42 -15.27 12.44 2.32
CA ASP A 42 -14.62 13.75 2.21
C ASP A 42 -14.07 14.28 3.55
N ASP A 43 -14.21 13.51 4.64
CA ASP A 43 -13.67 13.80 5.97
C ASP A 43 -12.50 12.84 6.32
N PRO A 44 -11.24 13.26 6.08
CA PRO A 44 -10.08 12.46 6.44
C PRO A 44 -9.96 12.13 7.94
N GLU A 45 -10.50 12.96 8.83
CA GLU A 45 -10.41 12.72 10.28
C GLU A 45 -11.43 11.68 10.75
N LEU A 46 -12.63 11.66 10.14
CA LEU A 46 -13.58 10.56 10.34
C LEU A 46 -12.97 9.23 9.90
N ILE A 47 -12.34 9.20 8.72
CA ILE A 47 -11.67 8.01 8.19
C ILE A 47 -10.52 7.58 9.10
N ARG A 48 -9.68 8.52 9.54
CA ARG A 48 -8.60 8.27 10.50
C ARG A 48 -9.11 7.61 11.78
N ALA A 49 -10.26 8.04 12.30
CA ALA A 49 -10.86 7.49 13.51
C ALA A 49 -11.49 6.09 13.27
N ALA A 50 -12.04 5.83 12.08
CA ALA A 50 -12.75 4.60 11.76
C ALA A 50 -11.84 3.44 11.33
N VAL A 51 -10.78 3.72 10.55
CA VAL A 51 -9.91 2.69 9.95
C VAL A 51 -9.29 1.73 10.97
N PRO A 52 -8.80 2.16 12.16
CA PRO A 52 -8.23 1.23 13.14
C PRO A 52 -9.21 0.12 13.57
N PHE A 53 -10.49 0.46 13.76
CA PHE A 53 -11.50 -0.53 14.11
C PHE A 53 -11.74 -1.51 12.96
N SER A 54 -11.90 -1.00 11.73
CA SER A 54 -12.08 -1.83 10.53
C SER A 54 -10.92 -2.81 10.34
N LEU A 55 -9.66 -2.34 10.48
CA LEU A 55 -8.48 -3.19 10.40
C LEU A 55 -8.49 -4.28 11.49
N LYS A 56 -8.87 -3.94 12.73
CA LYS A 56 -8.99 -4.93 13.81
C LYS A 56 -10.12 -5.94 13.59
N LEU A 57 -11.21 -5.55 12.95
CA LEU A 57 -12.28 -6.46 12.54
C LEU A 57 -11.78 -7.43 11.48
N VAL A 58 -11.11 -6.94 10.43
CA VAL A 58 -10.47 -7.77 9.39
C VAL A 58 -9.49 -8.77 10.01
N GLU A 59 -8.63 -8.34 10.93
CA GLU A 59 -7.71 -9.24 11.64
C GLU A 59 -8.46 -10.31 12.44
N SER A 60 -9.55 -9.94 13.12
CA SER A 60 -10.37 -10.89 13.89
C SER A 60 -11.02 -11.95 12.99
N LEU A 61 -11.52 -11.55 11.82
CA LEU A 61 -12.07 -12.49 10.84
C LEU A 61 -10.99 -13.40 10.25
N LEU A 62 -9.77 -12.89 10.05
CA LEU A 62 -8.62 -13.69 9.61
C LEU A 62 -8.17 -14.72 10.66
N LEU A 63 -8.49 -14.57 11.94
CA LEU A 63 -8.25 -15.63 12.93
C LEU A 63 -9.16 -16.84 12.67
N GLU A 64 -10.37 -16.60 12.17
CA GLU A 64 -11.36 -17.64 11.87
C GLU A 64 -11.21 -18.19 10.44
N SER A 65 -10.83 -17.35 9.48
CA SER A 65 -10.59 -17.72 8.08
C SER A 65 -9.19 -17.26 7.62
N PRO A 66 -8.12 -17.94 8.05
CA PRO A 66 -6.73 -17.47 7.87
C PRO A 66 -6.24 -17.49 6.43
N ARG A 67 -6.92 -18.23 5.54
CA ARG A 67 -6.61 -18.36 4.11
C ARG A 67 -7.57 -17.57 3.22
N HIS A 68 -8.37 -16.68 3.78
CA HIS A 68 -9.31 -15.88 3.01
C HIS A 68 -8.57 -14.80 2.21
N GLU A 69 -8.49 -14.95 0.90
CA GLU A 69 -7.71 -14.06 0.03
C GLU A 69 -8.18 -12.60 0.09
N GLY A 70 -9.49 -12.35 -0.01
CA GLY A 70 -10.06 -10.99 0.08
C GLY A 70 -9.71 -10.27 1.40
N LEU A 71 -9.83 -10.94 2.55
CA LEU A 71 -9.43 -10.39 3.85
C LEU A 71 -7.92 -10.17 3.97
N LEU A 72 -7.09 -11.05 3.40
CA LEU A 72 -5.63 -10.89 3.40
C LEU A 72 -5.21 -9.69 2.58
N LEU A 73 -5.82 -9.52 1.41
CA LEU A 73 -5.64 -8.35 0.57
C LEU A 73 -6.11 -7.07 1.30
N ALA A 74 -7.31 -7.08 1.86
CA ALA A 74 -7.86 -5.94 2.59
C ALA A 74 -6.95 -5.53 3.77
N ALA A 75 -6.39 -6.50 4.50
CA ALA A 75 -5.43 -6.23 5.56
C ALA A 75 -4.12 -5.66 5.02
N SER A 76 -3.56 -6.25 3.95
CA SER A 76 -2.31 -5.77 3.34
C SER A 76 -2.46 -4.33 2.83
N ARG A 77 -3.51 -4.05 2.05
CA ARG A 77 -3.83 -2.71 1.55
C ARG A 77 -4.09 -1.73 2.68
N GLY A 78 -5.03 -2.06 3.57
CA GLY A 78 -5.51 -1.14 4.60
C GLY A 78 -4.45 -0.76 5.63
N PHE A 79 -3.63 -1.72 6.10
CA PHE A 79 -2.51 -1.38 6.99
C PHE A 79 -1.45 -0.53 6.30
N THR A 80 -1.20 -0.74 5.01
CA THR A 80 -0.25 0.08 4.22
C THR A 80 -0.75 1.50 4.10
N GLN A 81 -1.99 1.68 3.65
CA GLN A 81 -2.61 2.99 3.49
C GLN A 81 -2.70 3.74 4.83
N PHE A 82 -3.15 3.08 5.90
CA PHE A 82 -3.22 3.68 7.22
C PHE A 82 -1.85 4.11 7.76
N ALA A 83 -0.85 3.25 7.62
CA ALA A 83 0.52 3.55 8.06
C ALA A 83 1.10 4.74 7.31
N TYR A 84 0.87 4.83 6.00
CA TYR A 84 1.34 5.96 5.19
C TYR A 84 0.60 7.25 5.55
N ALA A 85 -0.73 7.23 5.42
CA ALA A 85 -1.54 8.43 5.47
C ALA A 85 -1.63 9.08 6.86
N PHE A 86 -1.58 8.28 7.93
CA PHE A 86 -1.89 8.78 9.28
C PHE A 86 -0.79 8.54 10.31
N VAL A 87 0.27 7.79 9.98
CA VAL A 87 1.36 7.50 10.93
C VAL A 87 2.69 8.03 10.43
N GLN A 88 3.05 7.72 9.18
CA GLN A 88 4.27 8.22 8.57
C GLN A 88 4.16 9.71 8.25
N GLU A 89 3.03 10.16 7.69
CA GLU A 89 2.83 11.59 7.39
C GLU A 89 2.98 12.45 8.65
N ASP A 90 2.27 12.12 9.73
CA ASP A 90 2.41 12.83 11.01
C ASP A 90 3.84 12.78 11.56
N ALA A 91 4.55 11.67 11.35
CA ALA A 91 5.94 11.57 11.77
C ALA A 91 6.84 12.53 10.97
N ASP A 92 6.62 12.63 9.66
CA ASP A 92 7.34 13.54 8.78
C ASP A 92 7.06 15.00 9.17
N GLU A 93 5.79 15.35 9.40
CA GLU A 93 5.38 16.69 9.82
C GLU A 93 6.02 17.11 11.16
N LEU A 94 6.18 16.15 12.09
CA LEU A 94 6.82 16.37 13.39
C LEU A 94 8.35 16.41 13.34
N GLN A 95 9.00 16.02 12.25
CA GLN A 95 10.46 15.84 12.20
C GLN A 95 11.24 17.09 12.61
N ASP A 96 10.71 18.27 12.33
CA ASP A 96 11.40 19.54 12.58
C ASP A 96 11.14 20.10 13.98
N THR A 97 10.02 19.75 14.60
CA THR A 97 9.57 20.29 15.89
C THR A 97 9.77 19.30 17.04
N ASP A 98 9.67 17.99 16.78
CA ASP A 98 9.80 16.92 17.76
C ASP A 98 10.41 15.66 17.12
N ARG A 99 11.75 15.64 17.04
CA ARG A 99 12.51 14.54 16.44
C ARG A 99 12.31 13.20 17.14
N VAL A 100 12.14 13.21 18.46
CA VAL A 100 12.00 11.98 19.25
C VAL A 100 10.64 11.34 18.95
N ARG A 101 9.56 12.12 18.99
CA ARG A 101 8.23 11.64 18.64
C ARG A 101 8.14 11.22 17.17
N SER A 102 8.72 12.01 16.26
CA SER A 102 8.86 11.64 14.85
C SER A 102 9.51 10.25 14.70
N ALA A 103 10.65 10.00 15.37
CA ALA A 103 11.33 8.70 15.29
C ALA A 103 10.47 7.55 15.84
N GLN A 104 9.77 7.75 16.97
CA GLN A 104 8.85 6.77 17.53
C GLN A 104 7.69 6.44 16.59
N MET A 105 7.13 7.46 15.93
CA MET A 105 6.03 7.29 14.98
C MET A 105 6.50 6.59 13.69
N ARG A 106 7.69 6.90 13.18
CA ARG A 106 8.29 6.15 12.06
C ARG A 106 8.52 4.68 12.41
N ALA A 107 9.03 4.39 13.62
CA ALA A 107 9.17 3.01 14.08
C ALA A 107 7.81 2.29 14.21
N ARG A 108 6.75 3.00 14.59
CA ARG A 108 5.38 2.47 14.58
C ARG A 108 4.90 2.21 13.15
N ALA A 109 5.10 3.12 12.21
CA ALA A 109 4.74 2.95 10.80
C ALA A 109 5.44 1.72 10.21
N ALA A 110 6.74 1.55 10.44
CA ALA A 110 7.50 0.39 10.01
C ALA A 110 6.88 -0.94 10.48
N LYS A 111 6.45 -1.02 11.75
CA LYS A 111 5.79 -2.22 12.30
C LYS A 111 4.44 -2.50 11.62
N LEU A 112 3.69 -1.46 11.25
CA LEU A 112 2.42 -1.60 10.54
C LEU A 112 2.64 -2.04 9.08
N TYR A 113 3.66 -1.52 8.41
CA TYR A 113 4.05 -1.98 7.08
C TYR A 113 4.53 -3.43 7.07
N ILE A 114 5.35 -3.84 8.05
CA ILE A 114 5.76 -5.25 8.20
C ILE A 114 4.54 -6.15 8.40
N ARG A 115 3.56 -5.70 9.19
CA ARG A 115 2.30 -6.42 9.37
C ARG A 115 1.51 -6.54 8.05
N ALA A 116 1.38 -5.44 7.30
CA ALA A 116 0.75 -5.42 5.98
C ALA A 116 1.41 -6.38 4.98
N ARG A 117 2.75 -6.34 4.92
CA ARG A 117 3.57 -7.24 4.11
C ARG A 117 3.31 -8.70 4.46
N ASN A 118 3.26 -9.02 5.75
CA ASN A 118 3.03 -10.40 6.19
C ASN A 118 1.64 -10.91 5.75
N TYR A 119 0.60 -10.06 5.76
CA TYR A 119 -0.71 -10.43 5.20
C TYR A 119 -0.65 -10.62 3.68
N GLY A 120 0.05 -9.75 2.96
CA GLY A 120 0.25 -9.85 1.53
C GLY A 120 0.96 -11.14 1.11
N LEU A 121 2.09 -11.45 1.76
CA LEU A 121 2.83 -12.70 1.57
C LEU A 121 1.99 -13.93 1.87
N ARG A 122 1.22 -13.91 2.98
CA ARG A 122 0.31 -15.01 3.32
C ARG A 122 -0.80 -15.17 2.28
N GLY A 123 -1.27 -14.08 1.69
CA GLY A 123 -2.23 -14.10 0.59
C GLY A 123 -1.68 -14.79 -0.66
N LEU A 124 -0.46 -14.45 -1.08
CA LEU A 124 0.20 -15.10 -2.23
C LEU A 124 0.39 -16.60 -1.98
N GLU A 125 0.69 -16.99 -0.74
CA GLU A 125 0.87 -18.39 -0.36
C GLU A 125 -0.45 -19.20 -0.32
N VAL A 126 -1.63 -18.54 -0.35
CA VAL A 126 -2.92 -19.25 -0.41
C VAL A 126 -3.03 -20.09 -1.68
N ARG A 127 -2.60 -19.52 -2.82
CA ARG A 127 -2.64 -20.15 -4.15
C ARG A 127 -1.32 -20.82 -4.53
N HIS A 128 -0.22 -20.31 -4.01
CA HIS A 128 1.13 -20.77 -4.34
C HIS A 128 1.77 -21.40 -3.11
N LYS A 129 1.61 -22.71 -2.95
CA LYS A 129 2.19 -23.47 -1.82
C LYS A 129 3.66 -23.14 -1.64
N ASP A 130 4.18 -22.88 -0.45
CA ASP A 130 5.59 -22.59 -0.15
C ASP A 130 6.17 -21.35 -0.87
N PHE A 131 5.31 -20.43 -1.33
CA PHE A 131 5.72 -19.25 -2.09
C PHE A 131 6.72 -18.38 -1.34
N ILE A 132 6.54 -18.18 -0.03
CA ILE A 132 7.44 -17.32 0.76
C ILE A 132 8.86 -17.91 0.77
N ALA A 133 8.98 -19.23 0.92
CA ALA A 133 10.26 -19.92 0.90
C ALA A 133 10.92 -19.84 -0.48
N ARG A 134 10.16 -20.04 -1.57
CA ARG A 134 10.66 -19.90 -2.95
C ARG A 134 11.08 -18.47 -3.25
N LEU A 135 10.29 -17.48 -2.87
CA LEU A 135 10.60 -16.06 -3.06
C LEU A 135 11.89 -15.68 -2.33
N LYS A 136 12.13 -16.24 -1.13
CA LYS A 136 13.39 -16.04 -0.40
C LYS A 136 14.59 -16.67 -1.11
N ALA A 137 14.43 -17.86 -1.70
CA ALA A 137 15.50 -18.61 -2.34
C ALA A 137 15.86 -18.07 -3.74
N ASN A 138 14.86 -17.79 -4.56
CA ASN A 138 15.04 -17.30 -5.93
C ASN A 138 13.87 -16.37 -6.33
N PRO A 139 13.95 -15.07 -6.00
CA PRO A 139 12.85 -14.13 -6.21
C PRO A 139 12.32 -14.09 -7.65
N LYS A 140 13.23 -13.96 -8.63
CA LYS A 140 12.88 -13.82 -10.05
C LYS A 140 12.21 -15.05 -10.62
N GLU A 141 12.57 -16.24 -10.14
CA GLU A 141 11.92 -17.48 -10.57
C GLU A 141 10.56 -17.64 -9.89
N ALA A 142 10.48 -17.39 -8.59
CA ALA A 142 9.26 -17.55 -7.81
C ALA A 142 8.09 -16.72 -8.35
N VAL A 143 8.32 -15.49 -8.78
CA VAL A 143 7.24 -14.59 -9.23
C VAL A 143 6.64 -14.95 -10.60
N LYS A 144 7.29 -15.82 -11.40
CA LYS A 144 6.80 -16.20 -12.75
C LYS A 144 5.47 -16.96 -12.73
N GLU A 145 5.20 -17.68 -11.63
CA GLU A 145 3.95 -18.42 -11.46
C GLU A 145 2.76 -17.50 -11.22
N LEU A 146 2.98 -16.30 -10.65
CA LEU A 146 1.95 -15.32 -10.34
C LEU A 146 1.32 -14.78 -11.62
N LYS A 147 0.00 -14.54 -11.59
CA LYS A 147 -0.79 -14.12 -12.77
C LYS A 147 -1.56 -12.83 -12.51
N LYS A 148 -2.16 -12.28 -13.58
CA LYS A 148 -2.92 -11.01 -13.57
C LYS A 148 -3.94 -10.87 -12.42
N PRO A 149 -4.72 -11.90 -12.04
CA PRO A 149 -5.66 -11.79 -10.91
C PRO A 149 -5.02 -11.49 -9.54
N GLU A 150 -3.70 -11.61 -9.42
CA GLU A 150 -2.95 -11.41 -8.17
C GLU A 150 -2.19 -10.07 -8.16
N VAL A 151 -2.33 -9.25 -9.21
CA VAL A 151 -1.61 -7.99 -9.37
C VAL A 151 -1.82 -7.06 -8.19
N GLU A 152 -3.06 -6.87 -7.74
CA GLU A 152 -3.37 -6.02 -6.60
C GLU A 152 -2.64 -6.50 -5.32
N LEU A 153 -2.67 -7.80 -5.06
CA LEU A 153 -2.01 -8.38 -3.89
C LEU A 153 -0.48 -8.26 -3.96
N MET A 154 0.10 -8.48 -5.14
CA MET A 154 1.53 -8.25 -5.37
C MET A 154 1.89 -6.78 -5.14
N TYR A 155 1.11 -5.84 -5.69
CA TYR A 155 1.33 -4.41 -5.55
C TYR A 155 1.36 -3.98 -4.08
N TRP A 156 0.34 -4.34 -3.29
CA TRP A 156 0.30 -3.98 -1.87
C TRP A 156 1.38 -4.70 -1.04
N THR A 157 1.75 -5.93 -1.42
CA THR A 157 2.88 -6.64 -0.80
C THR A 157 4.20 -5.92 -1.07
N THR A 158 4.43 -5.48 -2.30
CA THR A 158 5.61 -4.70 -2.70
C THR A 158 5.68 -3.38 -1.94
N LEU A 159 4.60 -2.60 -1.97
CA LEU A 159 4.56 -1.26 -1.39
C LEU A 159 4.78 -1.30 0.11
N SER A 160 4.09 -2.21 0.82
CA SER A 160 4.30 -2.39 2.26
C SER A 160 5.72 -2.82 2.60
N TRP A 161 6.35 -3.68 1.80
CA TRP A 161 7.72 -4.12 2.06
C TRP A 161 8.74 -3.00 1.87
N ALA A 162 8.62 -2.25 0.76
CA ALA A 162 9.50 -1.12 0.48
C ALA A 162 9.31 0.01 1.51
N ALA A 163 8.07 0.30 1.90
CA ALA A 163 7.77 1.31 2.92
C ALA A 163 8.27 0.90 4.31
N ALA A 164 8.23 -0.39 4.67
CA ALA A 164 8.84 -0.89 5.90
C ALA A 164 10.35 -0.64 5.95
N LEU A 165 11.07 -0.91 4.85
CA LEU A 165 12.49 -0.61 4.74
C LEU A 165 12.76 0.90 4.90
N SER A 166 12.00 1.73 4.16
CA SER A 166 12.15 3.18 4.21
C SER A 166 11.86 3.77 5.59
N ALA A 167 10.83 3.28 6.29
CA ALA A 167 10.43 3.81 7.59
C ALA A 167 11.35 3.34 8.74
N SER A 168 11.81 2.09 8.68
CA SER A 168 12.62 1.48 9.75
C SER A 168 14.07 1.94 9.74
N HIS A 169 14.64 2.22 8.55
CA HIS A 169 16.08 2.32 8.35
C HIS A 169 16.84 1.08 8.86
N ASP A 170 16.16 -0.08 8.91
CA ASP A 170 16.74 -1.33 9.37
C ASP A 170 17.58 -1.95 8.25
N PHE A 171 18.91 -1.83 8.39
CA PHE A 171 19.84 -2.40 7.43
C PHE A 171 19.75 -3.94 7.35
N ALA A 172 19.16 -4.62 8.34
CA ALA A 172 18.90 -6.05 8.25
C ALA A 172 17.86 -6.40 7.16
N MET A 173 17.08 -5.42 6.68
CA MET A 173 16.13 -5.59 5.59
C MET A 173 16.75 -5.43 4.19
N LEU A 174 17.98 -4.92 4.06
CA LEU A 174 18.61 -4.75 2.73
C LEU A 174 18.71 -6.04 1.91
N PRO A 175 19.03 -7.22 2.49
CA PRO A 175 19.03 -8.49 1.75
C PRO A 175 17.64 -8.92 1.26
N GLU A 176 16.57 -8.27 1.69
CA GLU A 176 15.20 -8.55 1.26
C GLU A 176 14.79 -7.78 0.00
N ILE A 177 15.56 -6.75 -0.39
CA ILE A 177 15.26 -5.89 -1.55
C ILE A 177 14.94 -6.67 -2.82
N PRO A 178 15.74 -7.68 -3.22
CA PRO A 178 15.44 -8.45 -4.44
C PRO A 178 14.07 -9.13 -4.44
N ARG A 179 13.46 -9.37 -3.26
CA ARG A 179 12.16 -10.04 -3.14
C ARG A 179 11.02 -9.11 -3.53
N PHE A 180 10.98 -7.90 -2.98
CA PHE A 180 9.93 -6.95 -3.35
C PHE A 180 10.20 -6.32 -4.74
N GLU A 181 11.46 -6.22 -5.17
CA GLU A 181 11.77 -5.84 -6.56
C GLU A 181 11.19 -6.84 -7.56
N ALA A 182 11.37 -8.15 -7.32
CA ALA A 182 10.80 -9.16 -8.20
C ALA A 182 9.26 -9.08 -8.27
N LEU A 183 8.60 -8.77 -7.15
CA LEU A 183 7.15 -8.55 -7.13
C LEU A 183 6.77 -7.26 -7.88
N ALA A 184 7.50 -6.16 -7.70
CA ALA A 184 7.29 -4.91 -8.42
C ALA A 184 7.42 -5.08 -9.94
N ASP A 185 8.50 -5.72 -10.38
CA ASP A 185 8.77 -6.03 -11.78
C ASP A 185 7.65 -6.90 -12.36
N ARG A 186 7.16 -7.88 -11.59
CA ARG A 186 6.07 -8.76 -12.00
C ARG A 186 4.73 -8.04 -12.14
N VAL A 187 4.43 -7.08 -11.25
CA VAL A 187 3.26 -6.21 -11.35
C VAL A 187 3.33 -5.40 -12.65
N LEU A 188 4.47 -4.73 -12.89
CA LEU A 188 4.69 -3.92 -14.08
C LEU A 188 4.57 -4.74 -15.38
N GLU A 189 5.08 -5.97 -15.38
CA GLU A 189 4.99 -6.89 -16.52
C GLU A 189 3.55 -7.35 -16.80
N LEU A 190 2.78 -7.67 -15.75
CA LEU A 190 1.45 -8.26 -15.90
C LEU A 190 0.36 -7.22 -16.20
N ASP A 191 0.42 -6.06 -15.55
CA ASP A 191 -0.55 -4.99 -15.72
C ASP A 191 0.02 -3.64 -15.25
N ASP A 192 0.66 -2.91 -16.15
CA ASP A 192 1.15 -1.55 -15.89
C ASP A 192 0.01 -0.52 -15.74
N THR A 193 -1.22 -0.89 -16.12
CA THR A 193 -2.42 -0.05 -16.05
C THR A 193 -3.22 -0.21 -14.76
N TYR A 194 -2.86 -1.20 -13.93
CA TYR A 194 -3.51 -1.45 -12.65
C TYR A 194 -3.60 -0.18 -11.81
N ASP A 195 -4.80 0.09 -11.28
CA ASP A 195 -5.11 1.27 -10.44
C ASP A 195 -4.59 2.57 -11.06
N GLU A 196 -4.90 2.76 -12.34
CA GLU A 196 -4.51 3.92 -13.14
C GLU A 196 -2.99 4.16 -13.20
N GLY A 197 -2.21 3.08 -13.12
CA GLY A 197 -0.76 3.14 -13.18
C GLY A 197 -0.08 3.33 -11.82
N ALA A 198 -0.71 2.91 -10.72
CA ALA A 198 -0.17 3.03 -9.37
C ALA A 198 1.27 2.48 -9.22
N ILE A 199 1.63 1.42 -9.96
CA ILE A 199 3.00 0.89 -9.97
C ILE A 199 4.03 1.90 -10.47
N HIS A 200 3.67 2.74 -11.44
CA HIS A 200 4.54 3.81 -11.90
C HIS A 200 4.77 4.85 -10.80
N GLY A 201 3.77 5.14 -9.97
CA GLY A 201 3.91 6.05 -8.82
C GLY A 201 4.96 5.56 -7.83
N PHE A 202 4.93 4.26 -7.53
CA PHE A 202 5.97 3.60 -6.72
C PHE A 202 7.36 3.72 -7.38
N LEU A 203 7.46 3.45 -8.69
CA LEU A 203 8.73 3.44 -9.40
C LEU A 203 9.38 4.83 -9.53
N ILE A 204 8.62 5.94 -9.53
CA ILE A 204 9.19 7.30 -9.45
C ILE A 204 10.09 7.43 -8.21
N THR A 205 9.57 7.06 -7.04
CA THR A 205 10.32 7.09 -5.77
C THR A 205 11.42 6.06 -5.75
N TYR A 206 11.12 4.85 -6.22
CA TYR A 206 12.03 3.72 -6.10
C TYR A 206 13.29 3.93 -6.93
N GLU A 207 13.18 4.36 -8.20
CA GLU A 207 14.35 4.62 -9.05
C GLU A 207 15.30 5.67 -8.44
N MET A 208 14.77 6.64 -7.70
CA MET A 208 15.57 7.65 -7.01
C MET A 208 16.26 7.14 -5.74
N SER A 209 15.71 6.10 -5.10
CA SER A 209 16.14 5.58 -3.79
C SER A 209 16.81 4.20 -3.84
N ARG A 210 16.90 3.55 -5.01
CA ARG A 210 17.63 2.29 -5.21
C ARG A 210 19.05 2.36 -4.61
N LEU A 211 19.47 1.30 -3.91
CA LEU A 211 20.83 1.18 -3.37
C LEU A 211 21.91 1.24 -4.45
N ASN A 212 21.63 0.65 -5.60
CA ASN A 212 22.48 0.68 -6.78
C ASN A 212 21.77 1.51 -7.86
N PRO A 213 21.81 2.86 -7.77
CA PRO A 213 21.10 3.71 -8.70
C PRO A 213 21.70 3.58 -10.10
N LYS A 214 20.83 3.48 -11.11
CA LYS A 214 21.26 3.55 -12.50
C LYS A 214 21.69 4.98 -12.86
N PRO A 215 22.68 5.17 -13.76
CA PRO A 215 23.12 6.50 -14.17
C PRO A 215 21.99 7.39 -14.70
N ASP A 216 20.97 6.78 -15.32
CA ASP A 216 19.80 7.41 -15.92
C ASP A 216 18.56 7.44 -15.00
N ARG A 217 18.71 7.21 -13.69
CA ARG A 217 17.59 7.13 -12.74
C ARG A 217 16.56 8.27 -12.82
N VAL A 218 17.02 9.49 -13.12
CA VAL A 218 16.15 10.67 -13.28
C VAL A 218 15.28 10.52 -14.53
N ALA A 219 15.87 10.07 -15.64
CA ALA A 219 15.13 9.83 -16.89
C ALA A 219 14.14 8.67 -16.71
N LEU A 220 14.51 7.61 -16.00
CA LEU A 220 13.62 6.49 -15.66
C LEU A 220 12.45 6.95 -14.78
N ALA A 221 12.72 7.69 -13.70
CA ALA A 221 11.68 8.25 -12.84
C ALA A 221 10.73 9.17 -13.62
N LYS A 222 11.26 9.99 -14.54
CA LYS A 222 10.43 10.81 -15.43
C LYS A 222 9.55 9.97 -16.36
N ALA A 223 10.09 8.90 -16.96
CA ALA A 223 9.31 8.01 -17.82
C ALA A 223 8.15 7.36 -17.06
N HIS A 224 8.37 6.96 -15.80
CA HIS A 224 7.29 6.47 -14.94
C HIS A 224 6.27 7.56 -14.61
N PHE A 225 6.72 8.79 -14.30
CA PHE A 225 5.82 9.93 -14.09
C PHE A 225 4.93 10.20 -15.30
N ASP A 226 5.51 10.31 -16.49
CA ASP A 226 4.77 10.58 -17.73
C ASP A 226 3.75 9.47 -18.02
N ARG A 227 4.12 8.20 -17.81
CA ARG A 227 3.21 7.05 -17.98
C ARG A 227 2.08 7.05 -16.95
N ASN A 228 2.37 7.38 -15.69
CA ASN A 228 1.35 7.49 -14.65
C ASN A 228 0.33 8.60 -14.98
N ILE A 229 0.80 9.80 -15.36
CA ILE A 229 -0.07 10.90 -15.77
C ILE A 229 -0.97 10.51 -16.95
N ALA A 230 -0.42 9.79 -17.94
CA ALA A 230 -1.20 9.33 -19.09
C ALA A 230 -2.29 8.33 -18.71
N LEU A 231 -2.06 7.47 -17.70
CA LEU A 231 -3.01 6.46 -17.24
C LEU A 231 -4.08 7.04 -16.30
N ALA A 232 -3.67 7.91 -15.36
CA ALA A 232 -4.56 8.59 -14.42
C ALA A 232 -5.37 9.76 -15.03
N ASN A 233 -5.10 10.10 -16.30
CA ASN A 233 -5.76 11.15 -17.05
C ASN A 233 -5.83 12.51 -16.31
N GLY A 234 -4.83 12.80 -15.47
CA GLY A 234 -4.74 14.04 -14.70
C GLY A 234 -5.68 14.17 -13.49
N HIS A 235 -6.41 13.12 -13.09
CA HIS A 235 -7.35 13.17 -11.96
C HIS A 235 -6.75 12.78 -10.60
N GLN A 236 -5.50 12.31 -10.59
CA GLN A 236 -4.79 11.93 -9.36
C GLN A 236 -3.70 12.93 -8.99
N ALA A 237 -3.67 13.36 -7.74
CA ALA A 237 -2.66 14.28 -7.19
C ALA A 237 -1.33 13.58 -6.91
N ALA A 238 -1.37 12.27 -6.63
CA ALA A 238 -0.20 11.50 -6.20
C ALA A 238 1.02 11.62 -7.13
N PRO A 239 0.90 11.46 -8.47
CA PRO A 239 2.07 11.47 -9.34
C PRO A 239 2.81 12.81 -9.34
N PHE A 240 2.06 13.93 -9.29
CA PHE A 240 2.64 15.28 -9.21
C PHE A 240 3.43 15.47 -7.91
N VAL A 241 2.86 15.05 -6.78
CA VAL A 241 3.50 15.16 -5.46
C VAL A 241 4.75 14.29 -5.41
N THR A 242 4.66 13.03 -5.85
CA THR A 242 5.77 12.08 -5.84
C THR A 242 6.94 12.56 -6.71
N TYR A 243 6.65 13.07 -7.92
CA TYR A 243 7.69 13.59 -8.81
C TYR A 243 8.35 14.85 -8.25
N ALA A 244 7.57 15.77 -7.70
CA ALA A 244 8.10 16.97 -7.05
C ALA A 244 9.04 16.62 -5.89
N GLU A 245 8.59 15.77 -4.98
CA GLU A 245 9.30 15.42 -3.76
C GLU A 245 10.60 14.64 -4.02
N ASN A 246 10.60 13.70 -4.98
CA ASN A 246 11.72 12.77 -5.16
C ASN A 246 12.67 13.18 -6.29
N VAL A 247 12.15 13.79 -7.37
CA VAL A 247 12.96 14.11 -8.55
C VAL A 247 13.37 15.58 -8.55
N LEU A 248 12.43 16.50 -8.37
CA LEU A 248 12.70 17.94 -8.51
C LEU A 248 13.51 18.49 -7.33
N VAL A 249 13.30 17.97 -6.12
CA VAL A 249 14.19 18.26 -4.97
C VAL A 249 15.61 17.77 -5.26
N PHE A 250 15.78 16.55 -5.78
CA PHE A 250 17.09 16.00 -6.12
C PHE A 250 17.81 16.84 -7.19
N GLN A 251 17.07 17.29 -8.21
CA GLN A 251 17.58 18.15 -9.29
C GLN A 251 17.80 19.61 -8.85
N LYS A 252 17.38 19.99 -7.64
CA LYS A 252 17.38 21.37 -7.14
C LYS A 252 16.52 22.32 -7.99
N ASP A 253 15.50 21.81 -8.66
CA ASP A 253 14.55 22.59 -9.45
C ASP A 253 13.39 23.11 -8.59
N LYS A 254 13.62 24.27 -7.95
CA LYS A 254 12.61 24.94 -7.09
C LYS A 254 11.36 25.34 -7.87
N ALA A 255 11.50 25.82 -9.11
CA ALA A 255 10.39 26.31 -9.91
C ALA A 255 9.48 25.15 -10.34
N GLY A 256 10.06 24.08 -10.88
CA GLY A 256 9.34 22.86 -11.22
C GLY A 256 8.66 22.24 -9.99
N PHE A 257 9.36 22.18 -8.85
CA PHE A 257 8.79 21.68 -7.60
C PHE A 257 7.50 22.42 -7.23
N GLN A 258 7.53 23.75 -7.21
CA GLN A 258 6.35 24.56 -6.90
C GLN A 258 5.24 24.37 -7.94
N GLN A 259 5.58 24.31 -9.23
CA GLN A 259 4.61 24.10 -10.30
C GLN A 259 3.87 22.76 -10.14
N MET A 260 4.59 21.66 -9.89
CA MET A 260 3.98 20.34 -9.72
C MET A 260 3.07 20.29 -8.50
N LEU A 261 3.49 20.83 -7.35
CA LEU A 261 2.66 20.84 -6.15
C LEU A 261 1.41 21.71 -6.32
N GLN A 262 1.52 22.85 -7.01
CA GLN A 262 0.34 23.66 -7.35
C GLN A 262 -0.60 22.94 -8.32
N GLN A 263 -0.10 22.12 -9.24
CA GLN A 263 -0.93 21.29 -10.11
C GLN A 263 -1.70 20.24 -9.28
N ALA A 264 -1.06 19.59 -8.32
CA ALA A 264 -1.71 18.64 -7.40
C ALA A 264 -2.85 19.31 -6.60
N LEU A 265 -2.66 20.56 -6.16
CA LEU A 265 -3.66 21.33 -5.41
C LEU A 265 -4.86 21.78 -6.25
N LYS A 266 -4.75 21.80 -7.59
CA LYS A 266 -5.83 22.20 -8.51
C LYS A 266 -6.78 21.07 -8.88
N ILE A 267 -6.45 19.83 -8.53
CA ILE A 267 -7.29 18.67 -8.85
C ILE A 267 -8.59 18.75 -8.05
N ASP A 268 -9.72 18.68 -8.76
CA ASP A 268 -11.03 18.57 -8.14
C ASP A 268 -11.24 17.13 -7.64
N VAL A 269 -11.55 17.00 -6.35
CA VAL A 269 -11.70 15.71 -5.66
C VAL A 269 -13.13 15.16 -5.72
N ASN A 270 -14.07 15.92 -6.28
CA ASN A 270 -15.48 15.54 -6.33
C ASN A 270 -15.86 14.58 -7.46
N PRO A 271 -15.36 14.76 -8.72
CA PRO A 271 -15.82 13.96 -9.86
C PRO A 271 -15.48 12.47 -9.78
N TRP A 272 -14.46 12.10 -8.99
CA TRP A 272 -13.95 10.73 -8.87
C TRP A 272 -13.91 10.32 -7.39
N PRO A 273 -15.06 9.92 -6.80
CA PRO A 273 -15.14 9.57 -5.38
C PRO A 273 -14.12 8.51 -4.96
N GLU A 274 -13.85 7.51 -5.78
CA GLU A 274 -12.84 6.47 -5.55
C GLU A 274 -11.42 7.01 -5.30
N HIS A 275 -11.10 8.22 -5.77
CA HIS A 275 -9.80 8.87 -5.58
C HIS A 275 -9.83 10.00 -4.55
N ARG A 276 -11.00 10.34 -4.00
CA ARG A 276 -11.20 11.52 -3.17
C ARG A 276 -10.27 11.55 -1.97
N GLN A 277 -10.27 10.49 -1.16
CA GLN A 277 -9.38 10.40 0.01
C GLN A 277 -7.90 10.47 -0.37
N LEU A 278 -7.49 9.74 -1.42
CA LEU A 278 -6.11 9.78 -1.89
C LEU A 278 -5.71 11.20 -2.31
N ASN A 279 -6.57 11.89 -3.05
CA ASN A 279 -6.32 13.25 -3.49
C ASN A 279 -6.30 14.25 -2.31
N LEU A 280 -7.24 14.15 -1.36
CA LEU A 280 -7.24 14.98 -0.15
C LEU A 280 -5.95 14.80 0.66
N PHE A 281 -5.52 13.55 0.83
CA PHE A 281 -4.26 13.21 1.48
C PHE A 281 -3.05 13.82 0.74
N MET A 282 -2.96 13.60 -0.58
CA MET A 282 -1.85 14.12 -1.38
C MET A 282 -1.84 15.66 -1.47
N GLN A 283 -3.00 16.30 -1.42
CA GLN A 283 -3.10 17.76 -1.31
C GLN A 283 -2.61 18.25 0.06
N ARG A 284 -2.86 17.53 1.16
CA ARG A 284 -2.23 17.84 2.46
C ARG A 284 -0.71 17.74 2.36
N ARG A 285 -0.17 16.64 1.80
CA ARG A 285 1.27 16.47 1.57
C ARG A 285 1.85 17.61 0.74
N ALA A 286 1.16 18.01 -0.33
CA ALA A 286 1.58 19.12 -1.20
C ALA A 286 1.66 20.45 -0.44
N ARG A 287 0.67 20.79 0.40
CA ARG A 287 0.71 22.01 1.23
C ARG A 287 1.88 21.98 2.21
N TRP A 288 2.13 20.85 2.84
CA TRP A 288 3.25 20.69 3.77
C TRP A 288 4.62 20.79 3.07
N LEU A 289 4.77 20.16 1.89
CA LEU A 289 5.99 20.29 1.09
C LEU A 289 6.23 21.74 0.65
N LEU A 290 5.18 22.45 0.21
CA LEU A 290 5.26 23.87 -0.13
C LEU A 290 5.69 24.73 1.06
N SER A 291 5.19 24.46 2.28
CA SER A 291 5.59 25.19 3.48
C SER A 291 7.06 24.95 3.87
N ARG A 292 7.71 23.93 3.29
CA ARG A 292 9.13 23.59 3.52
C ARG A 292 10.04 23.98 2.35
N THR A 293 9.55 24.73 1.37
CA THR A 293 10.32 25.09 0.16
C THR A 293 11.70 25.65 0.47
N ASP A 294 11.82 26.62 1.38
CA ASP A 294 13.12 27.25 1.67
C ASP A 294 14.10 26.33 2.38
N LYS A 295 13.59 25.33 3.10
CA LYS A 295 14.41 24.28 3.71
C LYS A 295 14.89 23.25 2.69
N LEU A 296 14.05 22.89 1.74
CA LEU A 296 14.37 21.93 0.69
C LEU A 296 15.30 22.54 -0.38
N PHE A 297 15.20 23.85 -0.61
CA PHE A 297 16.02 24.61 -1.55
C PHE A 297 16.70 25.78 -0.84
N PRO A 298 17.69 25.51 0.05
CA PRO A 298 18.38 26.56 0.78
C PRO A 298 19.16 27.47 -0.19
N ALA A 299 19.20 28.76 0.11
CA ALA A 299 20.03 29.70 -0.64
C ALA A 299 21.51 29.26 -0.59
N PRO A 300 22.31 29.56 -1.63
CA PRO A 300 23.75 29.36 -1.57
C PRO A 300 24.30 30.07 -0.34
N LYS A 301 25.14 29.38 0.44
CA LYS A 301 25.88 30.04 1.53
C LYS A 301 26.81 31.05 0.87
N SER A 302 26.60 32.34 1.16
CA SER A 302 27.49 33.45 0.80
C SER A 302 28.87 33.27 1.39
#